data_AF-A0AAD9AN00-F1
#
_entry.id   AF-A0AAD9AN00-F1
#
_cell.length_a   1.000
_cell.length_b   1.000
_cell.length_c   1.000
_cell.angle_alpha   90.00
_cell.angle_beta   90.00
_cell.angle_gamma   90.00
#
_symmetry.space_group_name_H-M   'P 1'
#
loop_
_entity.id
_entity.type
_entity.pdbx_description
1 polymer ?
#
loop_
_entity_poly.entity_id
_entity_poly.type
_entity_poly.pdbx_seq_one_letter_code
_entity_poly.pdbx_strand_id
1 'polypeptide(L)'
;MIQEKQKQNQKQNQKQSEPRSLAARRMTAVPDEQAASKLFQSLPQELRDQIYSHLFSSTGPSSCGRTYSLWERAVARRSRIRIKPATTHALAVLQTCRRASAEIGDTWIGQILLHFEGPREMLDRLTPLPHSTLSKIRYLCVVADNWREDVHNTYHELSAALKLLPGLRLDALTVLGTRFAPVSYETLTGLIRESYGWKELHYLSHSSEPLGFERLEHINDSEKYRVWRKPQPGYWQSILEERDGAQTKPSVTIYRSTVPKCPGSVMKPKTRTQFEQKISCSKALEAFGTTRDGQLLAAGERSKEFLVIVKRGCGVDYEGKEGPPHTIFEK
;
A
#
# COMPACT_ATOMS: atom_id res chain seq x y z
N MET A 1 -50.45 -5.67 -42.51
CA MET A 1 -50.86 -4.42 -43.18
C MET A 1 -50.63 -3.22 -42.23
N ILE A 2 -49.47 -2.98 -41.63
CA ILE A 2 -48.23 -2.38 -42.18
C ILE A 2 -48.36 -1.85 -43.62
N GLN A 3 -48.09 -0.54 -43.79
CA GLN A 3 -47.71 0.20 -45.01
C GLN A 3 -48.63 1.30 -45.60
N GLU A 4 -49.77 1.68 -45.02
CA GLU A 4 -50.57 2.79 -45.58
C GLU A 4 -50.81 4.01 -44.67
N LYS A 5 -50.24 4.05 -43.47
CA LYS A 5 -50.28 5.25 -42.59
C LYS A 5 -49.01 6.11 -42.62
N GLN A 6 -48.09 5.86 -43.56
CA GLN A 6 -46.81 6.59 -43.66
C GLN A 6 -46.70 7.58 -44.84
N LYS A 7 -47.77 7.80 -45.63
CA LYS A 7 -47.70 8.67 -46.83
C LYS A 7 -48.52 9.96 -46.81
N GLN A 8 -49.25 10.29 -45.74
CA GLN A 8 -50.09 11.51 -45.69
C GLN A 8 -49.63 12.60 -44.73
N ASN A 9 -48.65 12.37 -43.86
CA ASN A 9 -48.07 13.43 -43.00
C ASN A 9 -46.77 14.06 -43.57
N GLN A 10 -46.40 13.72 -44.81
CA GLN A 10 -45.19 14.24 -45.47
C GLN A 10 -45.42 15.46 -46.39
N LYS A 11 -46.62 16.07 -46.39
CA LYS A 11 -46.95 17.14 -47.35
C LYS A 11 -47.39 18.49 -46.78
N GLN A 12 -47.21 18.75 -45.48
CA GLN A 12 -47.71 20.02 -44.90
C GLN A 12 -46.74 20.86 -44.07
N ASN A 13 -45.44 20.59 -44.06
CA ASN A 13 -44.46 21.50 -43.43
C ASN A 13 -43.22 21.77 -44.30
N GLN A 14 -43.45 21.99 -45.60
CA GLN A 14 -42.50 22.70 -46.47
C GLN A 14 -43.01 24.14 -46.65
N LYS A 15 -42.55 25.06 -45.81
CA LYS A 15 -42.40 26.47 -46.17
C LYS A 15 -41.45 27.17 -45.19
N GLN A 16 -40.44 27.82 -45.79
CA GLN A 16 -39.51 28.80 -45.24
C GLN A 16 -38.27 28.27 -44.51
N SER A 17 -37.32 27.83 -45.33
CA SER A 17 -35.89 27.85 -45.04
C SER A 17 -35.27 29.11 -45.68
N GLU A 18 -34.73 30.02 -44.85
CA GLU A 18 -33.57 30.85 -45.20
C GLU A 18 -32.70 31.06 -43.94
N PRO A 19 -31.37 31.25 -44.11
CA PRO A 19 -30.38 30.77 -43.15
C PRO A 19 -30.02 31.84 -42.11
N ARG A 20 -30.20 31.52 -40.82
CA ARG A 20 -29.59 32.32 -39.75
C ARG A 20 -28.12 31.93 -39.58
N SER A 21 -27.30 32.90 -39.93
CA SER A 21 -25.86 32.95 -39.91
C SER A 21 -25.21 32.42 -38.62
N LEU A 22 -23.98 31.93 -38.81
CA LEU A 22 -22.97 31.64 -37.80
C LEU A 22 -22.81 32.81 -36.82
N ALA A 23 -23.54 32.77 -35.70
CA ALA A 23 -23.12 33.47 -34.49
C ALA A 23 -22.23 32.50 -33.71
N ALA A 24 -20.95 32.44 -34.10
CA ALA A 24 -19.90 31.92 -33.25
C ALA A 24 -20.01 32.63 -31.90
N ARG A 25 -20.49 31.89 -30.90
CA ARG A 25 -20.48 32.29 -29.50
C ARG A 25 -19.00 32.35 -29.10
N ARG A 26 -18.33 33.46 -29.40
CA ARG A 26 -17.07 33.84 -28.78
C ARG A 26 -17.38 33.97 -27.29
N MET A 27 -17.26 32.87 -26.58
CA MET A 27 -16.99 32.92 -25.15
C MET A 27 -15.67 33.68 -25.05
N THR A 28 -15.75 34.95 -24.68
CA THR A 28 -14.57 35.71 -24.26
C THR A 28 -13.98 34.91 -23.11
N ALA A 29 -12.84 34.27 -23.37
CA ALA A 29 -12.09 33.57 -22.34
C ALA A 29 -11.87 34.57 -21.20
N VAL A 30 -12.47 34.30 -20.05
CA VAL A 30 -12.17 35.04 -18.82
C VAL A 30 -10.65 34.98 -18.69
N PRO A 31 -9.94 36.12 -18.59
CA PRO A 31 -8.49 36.10 -18.41
C PRO A 31 -8.20 35.24 -17.20
N ASP A 32 -7.39 34.19 -17.36
CA ASP A 32 -6.93 33.41 -16.23
C ASP A 32 -6.10 34.34 -15.36
N GLU A 33 -6.67 34.85 -14.25
CA GLU A 33 -5.98 35.73 -13.30
C GLU A 33 -4.69 35.09 -12.79
N GLN A 34 -4.59 33.76 -12.83
CA GLN A 34 -3.38 33.02 -12.46
C GLN A 34 -2.26 33.18 -13.49
N ALA A 35 -2.55 33.56 -14.74
CA ALA A 35 -1.54 33.87 -15.75
C ALA A 35 -0.72 35.12 -15.42
N ALA A 36 -1.22 35.99 -14.54
CA ALA A 36 -0.49 37.13 -14.03
C ALA A 36 0.50 36.79 -12.89
N SER A 37 0.46 35.57 -12.36
CA SER A 37 1.30 35.17 -11.24
C SER A 37 2.76 34.97 -11.67
N LYS A 38 3.69 35.50 -10.86
CA LYS A 38 5.14 35.31 -11.04
C LYS A 38 5.54 33.83 -11.09
N LEU A 39 4.81 32.95 -10.39
CA LEU A 39 5.07 31.51 -10.44
C LEU A 39 4.96 30.98 -11.88
N PHE A 40 3.93 31.40 -12.62
CA PHE A 40 3.67 30.91 -13.97
C PHE A 40 4.37 31.73 -15.06
N GLN A 41 4.75 32.99 -14.77
CA GLN A 41 5.46 33.86 -15.71
C GLN A 41 6.98 33.69 -15.66
N SER A 42 7.54 33.46 -14.48
CA SER A 42 9.00 33.51 -14.26
C SER A 42 9.66 32.13 -14.22
N LEU A 43 8.90 31.06 -13.93
CA LEU A 43 9.45 29.70 -13.90
C LEU A 43 9.01 28.93 -15.13
N PRO A 44 9.94 28.26 -15.85
CA PRO A 44 9.61 27.25 -16.85
C PRO A 44 8.79 26.09 -16.25
N GLN A 45 8.06 25.37 -17.10
CA GLN A 45 7.17 24.30 -16.65
C GLN A 45 7.93 23.18 -15.94
N GLU A 46 9.14 22.87 -16.39
CA GLU A 46 10.00 21.83 -15.82
C GLU A 46 10.34 22.11 -14.35
N LEU A 47 10.55 23.37 -13.99
CA LEU A 47 10.80 23.77 -12.59
C LEU A 47 9.51 23.71 -11.76
N ARG A 48 8.37 24.05 -12.36
CA ARG A 48 7.06 23.92 -11.68
C ARG A 48 6.74 22.45 -11.41
N ASP A 49 7.03 21.56 -12.35
CA ASP A 49 6.85 20.11 -12.19
C ASP A 49 7.74 19.53 -11.09
N GLN A 50 8.97 20.04 -10.92
CA GLN A 50 9.82 19.68 -9.79
C GLN A 50 9.24 20.19 -8.46
N ILE A 51 8.70 21.41 -8.42
CA ILE A 51 8.04 21.97 -7.24
C ILE A 51 6.82 21.12 -6.87
N TYR A 52 5.97 20.78 -7.85
CA TYR A 52 4.82 19.90 -7.64
C TYR A 52 5.28 18.53 -7.13
N SER A 53 6.31 17.95 -7.75
CA SER A 53 6.89 16.68 -7.31
C SER A 53 7.34 16.74 -5.86
N HIS A 54 8.01 17.80 -5.43
CA HIS A 54 8.39 18.00 -4.02
C HIS A 54 7.18 18.20 -3.10
N LEU A 55 6.14 18.91 -3.54
CA LEU A 55 4.92 19.14 -2.77
C LEU A 55 4.20 17.82 -2.43
N PHE A 56 4.13 16.89 -3.37
CA PHE A 56 3.46 15.60 -3.17
C PHE A 56 4.39 14.49 -2.66
N SER A 57 5.70 14.50 -2.97
CA SER A 57 6.67 13.47 -2.54
C SER A 57 7.22 13.66 -1.13
N SER A 58 7.08 14.85 -0.54
CA SER A 58 7.53 15.14 0.83
C SER A 58 6.81 14.32 1.92
N THR A 59 5.93 13.40 1.51
CA THR A 59 5.28 12.38 2.34
C THR A 59 5.90 10.98 2.26
N GLY A 60 7.08 10.82 1.65
CA GLY A 60 7.76 9.53 1.47
C GLY A 60 8.06 8.72 2.75
N PRO A 61 8.73 7.56 2.65
CA PRO A 61 8.90 6.57 3.73
C PRO A 61 9.48 7.09 5.06
N SER A 62 10.16 8.23 5.04
CA SER A 62 10.63 8.93 6.25
C SER A 62 9.48 9.52 7.09
N SER A 63 8.32 9.78 6.47
CA SER A 63 7.06 10.17 7.13
C SER A 63 6.45 9.01 7.93
N CYS A 64 6.67 7.76 7.50
CA CYS A 64 6.24 6.57 8.24
C CYS A 64 6.83 6.55 9.65
N GLY A 65 8.03 7.08 9.89
CA GLY A 65 8.57 7.22 11.25
C GLY A 65 7.73 8.15 12.16
N ARG A 66 7.15 9.23 11.61
CA ARG A 66 6.22 10.09 12.35
C ARG A 66 4.86 9.41 12.52
N THR A 67 4.36 8.76 11.48
CA THR A 67 3.12 7.99 11.49
C THR A 67 3.20 6.82 12.49
N TYR A 68 4.36 6.20 12.62
CA TYR A 68 4.63 5.12 13.56
C TYR A 68 4.63 5.60 15.03
N SER A 69 5.22 6.76 15.31
CA SER A 69 5.13 7.40 16.65
C SER A 69 3.71 7.85 17.02
N LEU A 70 2.84 8.08 16.02
CA LEU A 70 1.42 8.38 16.20
C LEU A 70 0.60 7.10 16.37
N TRP A 71 0.92 6.05 15.59
CA TRP A 71 0.35 4.70 15.69
C TRP A 71 0.60 4.08 17.07
N GLU A 72 1.82 4.16 17.61
CA GLU A 72 2.09 3.64 18.96
C GLU A 72 1.30 4.40 20.04
N ARG A 73 1.15 5.72 19.90
CA ARG A 73 0.31 6.55 20.80
C ARG A 73 -1.18 6.23 20.69
N ALA A 74 -1.67 5.91 19.49
CA ALA A 74 -3.06 5.53 19.23
C ALA A 74 -3.40 4.12 19.74
N VAL A 75 -2.43 3.19 19.73
CA VAL A 75 -2.63 1.81 20.21
C VAL A 75 -2.27 1.66 21.71
N ALA A 76 -1.52 2.59 22.31
CA ALA A 76 -1.20 2.59 23.75
C ALA A 76 -2.37 3.05 24.66
N ARG A 77 -3.37 3.77 24.13
CA ARG A 77 -4.62 4.10 24.81
C ARG A 77 -5.73 4.16 23.76
N ARG A 78 -6.90 3.56 24.02
CA ARG A 78 -8.14 3.59 23.19
C ARG A 78 -8.60 5.01 22.83
N SER A 79 -7.81 5.72 22.07
CA SER A 79 -8.05 7.08 21.61
C SER A 79 -7.69 7.05 20.14
N ARG A 80 -8.72 7.13 19.29
CA ARG A 80 -8.61 7.29 17.85
C ARG A 80 -7.91 8.62 17.58
N ILE A 81 -6.58 8.64 17.68
CA ILE A 81 -5.78 9.80 17.30
C ILE A 81 -5.81 9.82 15.78
N ARG A 82 -6.73 10.64 15.25
CA ARG A 82 -6.83 10.94 13.84
C ARG A 82 -5.47 11.47 13.38
N ILE A 83 -4.75 10.66 12.60
CA ILE A 83 -3.49 11.07 11.98
C ILE A 83 -3.86 12.26 11.08
N LYS A 84 -3.37 13.47 11.41
CA LYS A 84 -3.43 14.58 10.48
C LYS A 84 -2.54 14.20 9.30
N PRO A 85 -3.10 13.97 8.09
CA PRO A 85 -2.27 13.70 6.95
C PRO A 85 -1.38 14.92 6.73
N ALA A 86 -0.08 14.71 6.51
CA ALA A 86 0.79 15.78 6.03
C ALA A 86 0.31 16.36 4.68
N THR A 87 -0.63 15.68 4.01
CA THR A 87 -1.18 15.99 2.68
C THR A 87 -2.31 17.01 2.65
N THR A 88 -2.76 17.58 3.79
CA THR A 88 -3.92 18.50 3.79
C THR A 88 -3.68 19.73 2.91
N HIS A 89 -2.43 20.21 2.80
CA HIS A 89 -2.11 21.38 1.98
C HIS A 89 -1.90 21.04 0.50
N ALA A 90 -1.40 19.85 0.18
CA ALA A 90 -1.10 19.48 -1.21
C ALA A 90 -2.38 19.32 -2.05
N LEU A 91 -3.43 18.70 -1.48
CA LEU A 91 -4.73 18.60 -2.15
C LEU A 91 -5.47 19.93 -2.22
N ALA A 92 -5.24 20.83 -1.26
CA ALA A 92 -5.82 22.17 -1.32
C ALA A 92 -5.34 22.92 -2.57
N VAL A 93 -4.07 22.79 -2.96
CA VAL A 93 -3.54 23.39 -4.19
C VAL A 93 -4.30 22.93 -5.44
N LEU A 94 -4.65 21.63 -5.52
CA LEU A 94 -5.45 21.09 -6.61
C LEU A 94 -6.87 21.67 -6.63
N GLN A 95 -7.44 21.95 -5.45
CA GLN A 95 -8.80 22.48 -5.33
C GLN A 95 -8.87 24.00 -5.58
N THR A 96 -7.85 24.76 -5.19
CA THR A 96 -7.89 26.23 -5.25
C THR A 96 -7.21 26.82 -6.47
N CYS A 97 -6.21 26.15 -7.03
CA CYS A 97 -5.41 26.68 -8.14
C CYS A 97 -5.69 25.93 -9.44
N ARG A 98 -6.66 26.41 -10.23
CA ARG A 98 -7.08 25.77 -11.50
C ARG A 98 -5.94 25.51 -12.46
N ARG A 99 -5.01 26.46 -12.63
CA ARG A 99 -3.85 26.29 -13.51
C ARG A 99 -2.87 25.24 -13.00
N ALA A 100 -2.56 25.26 -11.70
CA ALA A 100 -1.71 24.21 -11.10
C ALA A 100 -2.39 22.84 -11.22
N SER A 101 -3.69 22.75 -10.95
CA SER A 101 -4.47 21.51 -11.13
C SER A 101 -4.42 21.01 -12.57
N ALA A 102 -4.48 21.90 -13.57
CA ALA A 102 -4.40 21.53 -14.97
C ALA A 102 -2.98 21.05 -15.37
N GLU A 103 -1.94 21.71 -14.88
CA GLU A 103 -0.54 21.31 -15.11
C GLU A 103 -0.20 19.97 -14.42
N ILE A 104 -0.67 19.76 -13.18
CA ILE A 104 -0.42 18.56 -12.40
C ILE A 104 -1.21 17.36 -12.93
N GLY A 105 -2.48 17.57 -13.30
CA GLY A 105 -3.38 16.52 -13.76
C GLY A 105 -3.49 15.38 -12.76
N ASP A 106 -3.24 14.14 -13.22
CA ASP A 106 -3.28 12.93 -12.38
C ASP A 106 -1.91 12.49 -11.85
N THR A 107 -0.83 13.22 -12.17
CA THR A 107 0.54 12.78 -11.83
C THR A 107 0.79 12.74 -10.32
N TRP A 108 0.08 13.56 -9.54
CA TRP A 108 0.15 13.59 -8.08
C TRP A 108 -0.22 12.26 -7.42
N ILE A 109 -1.11 11.47 -8.03
CA ILE A 109 -1.59 10.19 -7.47
C ILE A 109 -0.42 9.23 -7.26
N GLY A 110 0.55 9.23 -8.18
CA GLY A 110 1.75 8.40 -8.08
C GLY A 110 2.84 8.96 -7.18
N GLN A 111 2.66 10.17 -6.63
CA GLN A 111 3.67 10.85 -5.81
C GLN A 111 3.32 10.82 -4.31
N ILE A 112 2.05 10.68 -3.98
CA ILE A 112 1.57 10.65 -2.59
C ILE A 112 1.71 9.26 -1.96
N LEU A 113 1.83 9.25 -0.63
CA LEU A 113 1.65 8.06 0.19
C LEU A 113 0.20 7.98 0.69
N LEU A 114 -0.54 6.94 0.28
CA LEU A 114 -1.84 6.64 0.86
C LEU A 114 -1.67 5.84 2.15
N HIS A 115 -2.34 6.25 3.22
CA HIS A 115 -2.26 5.58 4.52
C HIS A 115 -3.65 5.10 4.95
N PHE A 116 -3.74 3.83 5.36
CA PHE A 116 -4.97 3.21 5.84
C PHE A 116 -4.77 2.60 7.22
N GLU A 117 -5.77 2.75 8.10
CA GLU A 117 -5.73 2.18 9.46
C GLU A 117 -5.96 0.67 9.47
N GLY A 118 -6.42 0.10 8.36
CA GLY A 118 -6.54 -1.35 8.20
C GLY A 118 -6.97 -1.79 6.80
N PRO A 119 -6.99 -3.11 6.53
CA PRO A 119 -7.32 -3.65 5.22
C PRO A 119 -8.76 -3.34 4.77
N ARG A 120 -9.71 -3.29 5.70
CA ARG A 120 -11.12 -2.97 5.38
C ARG A 120 -11.28 -1.55 4.84
N GLU A 121 -10.73 -0.55 5.55
CA GLU A 121 -10.76 0.84 5.11
C GLU A 121 -10.07 1.01 3.75
N MET A 122 -8.95 0.32 3.55
CA MET A 122 -8.25 0.28 2.27
C MET A 122 -9.16 -0.22 1.14
N LEU A 123 -9.84 -1.35 1.34
CA LEU A 123 -10.77 -1.90 0.34
C LEU A 123 -11.95 -0.96 0.08
N ASP A 124 -12.59 -0.44 1.13
CA ASP A 124 -13.73 0.48 1.00
C ASP A 124 -13.38 1.72 0.15
N ARG A 125 -12.12 2.15 0.16
CA ARG A 125 -11.63 3.33 -0.58
C ARG A 125 -11.08 3.00 -1.95
N LEU A 126 -10.43 1.86 -2.13
CA LEU A 126 -9.72 1.52 -3.36
C LEU A 126 -10.57 0.70 -4.33
N THR A 127 -11.42 -0.21 -3.85
CA THR A 127 -12.29 -1.04 -4.70
C THR A 127 -13.22 -0.23 -5.62
N PRO A 128 -13.80 0.92 -5.20
CA PRO A 128 -14.63 1.74 -6.09
C PRO A 128 -13.87 2.49 -7.19
N LEU A 129 -12.53 2.52 -7.12
CA LEU A 129 -11.73 3.31 -8.06
C LEU A 129 -11.60 2.58 -9.40
N PRO A 130 -11.68 3.29 -10.53
CA PRO A 130 -11.39 2.70 -11.84
C PRO A 130 -9.96 2.16 -11.90
N HIS A 131 -9.76 1.12 -12.70
CA HIS A 131 -8.43 0.52 -12.95
C HIS A 131 -7.38 1.56 -13.42
N SER A 132 -7.80 2.55 -14.22
CA SER A 132 -6.94 3.64 -14.68
C SER A 132 -6.42 4.57 -13.56
N THR A 133 -7.13 4.62 -12.43
CA THR A 133 -6.72 5.35 -11.23
C THR A 133 -5.88 4.46 -10.32
N LEU A 134 -6.29 3.21 -10.09
CA LEU A 134 -5.55 2.25 -9.25
C LEU A 134 -4.12 2.02 -9.74
N SER A 135 -3.95 1.88 -11.06
CA SER A 135 -2.63 1.69 -11.69
C SER A 135 -1.69 2.88 -11.57
N LYS A 136 -2.18 4.07 -11.18
CA LYS A 136 -1.38 5.26 -10.91
C LYS A 136 -0.87 5.33 -9.47
N ILE A 137 -1.47 4.58 -8.53
CA ILE A 137 -1.05 4.57 -7.13
C ILE A 137 0.30 3.85 -7.02
N ARG A 138 1.29 4.52 -6.43
CA ARG A 138 2.67 3.98 -6.27
C ARG A 138 3.07 3.68 -4.84
N TYR A 139 2.51 4.38 -3.86
CA TYR A 139 2.93 4.24 -2.47
C TYR A 139 1.72 4.04 -1.56
N LEU A 140 1.72 2.93 -0.83
CA LEU A 140 0.65 2.60 0.10
C LEU A 140 1.24 2.17 1.45
N CYS A 141 0.63 2.63 2.53
CA CYS A 141 0.91 2.23 3.90
C CYS A 141 -0.37 1.72 4.56
N VAL A 142 -0.32 0.54 5.16
CA VAL A 142 -1.47 -0.08 5.82
C VAL A 142 -1.06 -0.76 7.12
N VAL A 143 -1.88 -0.62 8.16
CA VAL A 143 -1.72 -1.41 9.37
C VAL A 143 -2.27 -2.81 9.12
N ALA A 144 -1.48 -3.83 9.43
CA ALA A 144 -1.81 -5.24 9.25
C ALA A 144 -2.83 -5.74 10.28
N ASP A 145 -3.80 -4.94 10.70
CA ASP A 145 -4.79 -5.41 11.67
C ASP A 145 -5.74 -6.40 10.98
N ASN A 146 -5.91 -7.56 11.62
CA ASN A 146 -6.85 -8.55 11.12
C ASN A 146 -8.24 -8.04 11.44
N TRP A 147 -9.04 -7.80 10.41
CA TRP A 147 -10.44 -7.46 10.60
C TRP A 147 -11.27 -8.74 10.62
N ARG A 148 -12.17 -8.82 11.60
CA ARG A 148 -13.15 -9.90 11.72
C ARG A 148 -14.44 -9.42 11.06
N GLU A 149 -14.99 -10.21 10.15
CA GLU A 149 -16.39 -10.07 9.79
C GLU A 149 -17.25 -10.76 10.85
N ASP A 150 -18.11 -9.99 11.50
CA ASP A 150 -18.97 -10.44 12.61
C ASP A 150 -19.92 -11.58 12.20
N VAL A 151 -20.19 -11.75 10.90
CA VAL A 151 -21.20 -12.69 10.39
C VAL A 151 -20.63 -14.09 10.18
N HIS A 152 -19.35 -14.22 9.82
CA HIS A 152 -18.75 -15.51 9.45
C HIS A 152 -17.54 -15.92 10.29
N ASN A 153 -17.09 -15.08 11.23
CA ASN A 153 -15.89 -15.34 12.03
C ASN A 153 -14.64 -15.62 11.16
N THR A 154 -14.66 -15.18 9.89
CA THR A 154 -13.57 -15.34 8.94
C THR A 154 -12.57 -14.22 9.15
N TYR A 155 -11.31 -14.59 9.34
CA TYR A 155 -10.20 -13.64 9.38
C TYR A 155 -9.68 -13.44 7.96
N HIS A 156 -9.80 -12.23 7.43
CA HIS A 156 -9.22 -11.91 6.12
C HIS A 156 -7.79 -11.40 6.29
N GLU A 157 -6.84 -12.18 5.76
CA GLU A 157 -5.45 -11.75 5.67
C GLU A 157 -5.29 -10.58 4.68
N LEU A 158 -4.35 -9.67 4.99
CA LEU A 158 -4.01 -8.56 4.08
C LEU A 158 -3.53 -9.06 2.71
N SER A 159 -2.87 -10.23 2.67
CA SER A 159 -2.46 -10.92 1.44
C SER A 159 -3.64 -11.18 0.50
N ALA A 160 -4.77 -11.65 1.05
CA ALA A 160 -6.01 -11.90 0.32
C ALA A 160 -6.71 -10.59 -0.07
N ALA A 161 -6.73 -9.59 0.81
CA ALA A 161 -7.32 -8.29 0.51
C ALA A 161 -6.67 -7.62 -0.73
N LEU A 162 -5.35 -7.71 -0.88
CA LEU A 162 -4.65 -7.16 -2.04
C LEU A 162 -5.05 -7.83 -3.37
N LYS A 163 -5.50 -9.09 -3.36
CA LYS A 163 -6.02 -9.79 -4.55
C LYS A 163 -7.33 -9.19 -5.06
N LEU A 164 -8.07 -8.47 -4.21
CA LEU A 164 -9.32 -7.78 -4.57
C LEU A 164 -9.09 -6.42 -5.24
N LEU A 165 -7.84 -6.01 -5.43
CA LEU A 165 -7.47 -4.72 -6.01
C LEU A 165 -6.63 -4.92 -7.29
N PRO A 166 -7.22 -5.52 -8.35
CA PRO A 166 -6.52 -5.74 -9.60
C PRO A 166 -6.11 -4.41 -10.24
N GLY A 167 -4.91 -4.36 -10.82
CA GLY A 167 -4.32 -3.15 -11.38
C GLY A 167 -3.47 -2.31 -10.43
N LEU A 168 -3.36 -2.68 -9.15
CA LEU A 168 -2.36 -2.06 -8.27
C LEU A 168 -0.94 -2.26 -8.82
N ARG A 169 -0.16 -1.17 -8.85
CA ARG A 169 1.24 -1.17 -9.32
C ARG A 169 2.12 -0.34 -8.39
N LEU A 170 2.16 -0.74 -7.12
CA LEU A 170 2.91 -0.03 -6.09
C LEU A 170 4.42 -0.16 -6.32
N ASP A 171 5.13 0.95 -6.26
CA ASP A 171 6.58 0.96 -6.12
C ASP A 171 6.98 0.49 -4.72
N ALA A 172 6.22 0.90 -3.69
CA ALA A 172 6.41 0.40 -2.33
C ALA A 172 5.08 0.22 -1.57
N LEU A 173 4.92 -0.98 -1.01
CA LEU A 173 3.90 -1.30 -0.02
C LEU A 173 4.55 -1.31 1.37
N THR A 174 4.14 -0.40 2.25
CA THR A 174 4.56 -0.39 3.66
C THR A 174 3.48 -1.04 4.52
N VAL A 175 3.87 -2.02 5.34
CA VAL A 175 2.95 -2.72 6.24
C VAL A 175 3.41 -2.53 7.67
N LEU A 176 2.54 -1.98 8.52
CA LEU A 176 2.78 -1.87 9.94
C LEU A 176 2.22 -3.12 10.61
N GLY A 177 3.10 -3.97 11.15
CA GLY A 177 2.73 -5.29 11.67
C GLY A 177 1.76 -5.25 12.86
N THR A 178 1.31 -6.43 13.30
CA THR A 178 0.49 -6.58 14.51
C THR A 178 1.34 -6.86 15.74
N ARG A 179 0.83 -6.49 16.92
CA ARG A 179 1.50 -6.79 18.21
C ARG A 179 1.58 -8.28 18.53
N PHE A 180 0.81 -9.11 17.84
CA PHE A 180 0.80 -10.54 18.08
C PHE A 180 1.81 -11.23 17.16
N ALA A 181 2.97 -11.59 17.72
CA ALA A 181 4.13 -12.10 16.98
C ALA A 181 3.86 -13.23 15.97
N PRO A 182 3.06 -14.26 16.29
CA PRO A 182 2.75 -15.33 15.34
C PRO A 182 1.94 -14.84 14.14
N VAL A 183 0.92 -14.02 14.38
CA VAL A 183 0.13 -13.41 13.29
C VAL A 183 1.00 -12.47 12.47
N SER A 184 1.85 -11.65 13.11
CA SER A 184 2.77 -10.77 12.38
C SER A 184 3.71 -11.56 11.45
N TYR A 185 4.25 -12.68 11.94
CA TYR A 185 5.10 -13.58 11.14
C TYR A 185 4.35 -14.21 9.96
N GLU A 186 3.15 -14.74 10.20
CA GLU A 186 2.32 -15.34 9.15
C GLU A 186 1.84 -14.30 8.13
N THR A 187 1.40 -13.12 8.57
CA THR A 187 1.01 -12.04 7.66
C THR A 187 2.14 -11.66 6.71
N LEU A 188 3.37 -11.49 7.23
CA LEU A 188 4.52 -11.22 6.37
C LEU A 188 4.80 -12.38 5.41
N THR A 189 4.72 -13.62 5.91
CA THR A 189 4.93 -14.82 5.09
C THR A 189 3.89 -14.93 3.97
N GLY A 190 2.61 -14.71 4.27
CA GLY A 190 1.51 -14.70 3.30
C GLY A 190 1.64 -13.57 2.28
N LEU A 191 2.09 -12.39 2.69
CA LEU A 191 2.39 -11.30 1.76
C LEU A 191 3.51 -11.68 0.79
N ILE A 192 4.61 -12.25 1.27
CA ILE A 192 5.73 -12.68 0.42
C ILE A 192 5.33 -13.84 -0.48
N ARG A 193 4.48 -14.74 -0.02
CA ARG A 193 4.08 -15.93 -0.79
C ARG A 193 3.01 -15.62 -1.84
N GLU A 194 1.97 -14.87 -1.47
CA GLU A 194 0.71 -14.88 -2.24
C GLU A 194 0.23 -13.51 -2.71
N SER A 195 0.75 -12.42 -2.16
CA SER A 195 0.25 -11.09 -2.53
C SER A 195 0.86 -10.57 -3.83
N TYR A 196 0.13 -9.71 -4.53
CA TYR A 196 0.52 -9.02 -5.76
C TYR A 196 0.30 -7.51 -5.61
N GLY A 197 0.69 -6.74 -6.63
CA GLY A 197 0.47 -5.31 -6.70
C GLY A 197 1.61 -4.45 -6.17
N TRP A 198 2.78 -5.02 -5.84
CA TRP A 198 3.92 -4.28 -5.28
C TRP A 198 5.27 -4.75 -5.80
N LYS A 199 6.17 -3.79 -6.03
CA LYS A 199 7.57 -3.98 -6.41
C LYS A 199 8.48 -4.18 -5.20
N GLU A 200 8.32 -3.33 -4.17
CA GLU A 200 8.96 -3.47 -2.87
C GLU A 200 7.93 -3.59 -1.75
N LEU A 201 8.15 -4.49 -0.80
CA LEU A 201 7.38 -4.63 0.44
C LEU A 201 8.27 -4.27 1.63
N HIS A 202 7.80 -3.33 2.45
CA HIS A 202 8.48 -2.82 3.63
C HIS A 202 7.63 -3.19 4.85
N TYR A 203 7.98 -4.26 5.55
CA TYR A 203 7.25 -4.72 6.72
C TYR A 203 7.92 -4.24 8.01
N LEU A 204 7.22 -3.46 8.81
CA LEU A 204 7.72 -2.88 10.05
C LEU A 204 7.10 -3.57 11.26
N SER A 205 7.93 -4.04 12.19
CA SER A 205 7.50 -4.60 13.47
C SER A 205 8.04 -3.82 14.67
N HIS A 206 7.22 -3.74 15.71
CA HIS A 206 7.43 -3.03 17.00
C HIS A 206 8.35 -3.76 17.94
N SER A 207 8.61 -5.03 17.69
CA SER A 207 9.41 -5.86 18.57
C SER A 207 10.14 -6.91 17.76
N SER A 208 11.14 -7.53 18.39
CA SER A 208 11.85 -8.68 17.82
C SER A 208 11.07 -9.99 18.03
N GLU A 209 9.87 -9.93 18.60
CA GLU A 209 9.08 -11.12 18.95
C GLU A 209 8.72 -12.01 17.75
N PRO A 210 8.29 -11.48 16.59
CA PRO A 210 8.06 -12.30 15.39
C PRO A 210 9.28 -13.10 14.93
N LEU A 211 10.51 -12.72 15.32
CA LEU A 211 11.72 -13.46 14.96
C LEU A 211 12.11 -14.51 16.02
N GLY A 212 11.54 -14.43 17.24
CA GLY A 212 11.99 -15.20 18.39
C GLY A 212 10.91 -16.00 19.14
N PHE A 213 9.64 -15.94 18.75
CA PHE A 213 8.55 -16.66 19.43
C PHE A 213 8.73 -18.19 19.35
N GLU A 214 8.19 -18.92 20.33
CA GLU A 214 8.19 -20.39 20.33
C GLU A 214 7.10 -20.96 19.43
N ARG A 215 7.22 -22.24 19.09
CA ARG A 215 6.19 -22.95 18.33
C ARG A 215 4.87 -22.90 19.09
N LEU A 216 3.82 -22.46 18.40
CA LEU A 216 2.46 -22.50 18.94
C LEU A 216 1.72 -23.70 18.41
N GLU A 217 1.25 -24.53 19.34
CA GLU A 217 0.32 -25.62 19.09
C GLU A 217 -1.00 -25.23 19.76
N HIS A 218 -2.02 -24.85 18.99
CA HIS A 218 -3.37 -24.69 19.53
C HIS A 218 -4.00 -26.08 19.75
N ILE A 219 -4.69 -26.22 20.90
CA ILE A 219 -5.21 -27.49 21.45
C ILE A 219 -6.67 -27.78 21.01
N ASN A 220 -7.36 -26.86 20.31
CA ASN A 220 -8.77 -27.08 19.93
C ASN A 220 -8.92 -27.67 18.52
N ASP A 221 -9.65 -28.79 18.46
CA ASP A 221 -9.88 -29.73 17.36
C ASP A 221 -10.48 -29.17 16.05
N SER A 222 -10.76 -27.87 15.95
CA SER A 222 -11.55 -27.35 14.83
C SER A 222 -10.80 -26.51 13.79
N GLU A 223 -9.51 -26.21 13.93
CA GLU A 223 -8.67 -25.75 12.80
C GLU A 223 -7.18 -25.61 13.18
N LYS A 224 -6.35 -26.35 12.47
CA LYS A 224 -4.95 -26.65 12.78
C LYS A 224 -3.99 -25.54 12.28
N TYR A 225 -3.96 -24.39 12.95
CA TYR A 225 -2.91 -23.39 12.67
C TYR A 225 -1.69 -23.65 13.56
N ARG A 226 -0.74 -24.46 13.05
CA ARG A 226 0.59 -24.62 13.65
C ARG A 226 1.51 -23.55 13.07
N VAL A 227 1.73 -22.47 13.81
CA VAL A 227 2.70 -21.44 13.40
C VAL A 227 4.08 -21.86 13.90
N TRP A 228 4.98 -22.12 12.95
CA TRP A 228 6.33 -22.57 13.24
C TRP A 228 7.35 -21.72 12.46
N ARG A 229 8.09 -20.88 13.20
CA ARG A 229 9.07 -19.98 12.58
C ARG A 229 10.23 -20.75 11.95
N LYS A 230 10.71 -20.22 10.83
CA LYS A 230 11.89 -20.69 10.12
C LYS A 230 13.02 -19.64 10.18
N PRO A 231 14.28 -20.04 9.97
CA PRO A 231 15.42 -19.13 10.01
C PRO A 231 15.33 -18.02 8.96
N GLN A 232 15.55 -16.78 9.38
CA GLN A 232 15.40 -15.60 8.53
C GLN A 232 16.73 -14.88 8.25
N PRO A 233 16.92 -14.27 7.07
CA PRO A 233 15.95 -14.11 5.97
C PRO A 233 15.85 -15.32 5.02
N GLY A 234 16.65 -16.37 5.22
CA GLY A 234 16.80 -17.48 4.28
C GLY A 234 15.47 -18.13 3.85
N TYR A 235 14.55 -18.36 4.79
CA TYR A 235 13.24 -18.93 4.47
C TYR A 235 12.37 -18.02 3.60
N TRP A 236 12.30 -16.73 3.92
CA TRP A 236 11.54 -15.78 3.09
C TRP A 236 12.20 -15.57 1.73
N GLN A 237 13.54 -15.59 1.66
CA GLN A 237 14.27 -15.53 0.41
C GLN A 237 13.91 -16.72 -0.49
N SER A 238 13.89 -17.95 0.04
CA SER A 238 13.57 -19.13 -0.77
C SER A 238 12.13 -19.11 -1.30
N ILE A 239 11.16 -18.66 -0.49
CA ILE A 239 9.77 -18.47 -0.94
C ILE A 239 9.71 -17.49 -2.11
N LEU A 240 10.46 -16.39 -2.01
CA LEU A 240 10.46 -15.34 -3.00
C LEU A 240 11.13 -15.78 -4.31
N GLU A 241 12.23 -16.52 -4.23
CA GLU A 241 12.92 -17.12 -5.37
C GLU A 241 12.08 -18.19 -6.07
N GLU A 242 11.37 -19.03 -5.32
CA GLU A 242 10.43 -20.02 -5.86
C GLU A 242 9.29 -19.33 -6.63
N ARG A 243 8.76 -18.23 -6.07
CA ARG A 243 7.64 -17.49 -6.65
C ARG A 243 8.02 -16.66 -7.88
N ASP A 244 9.07 -15.85 -7.76
CA ASP A 244 9.44 -14.84 -8.76
C ASP A 244 10.60 -15.29 -9.68
N GLY A 245 11.17 -16.47 -9.41
CA GLY A 245 12.31 -17.05 -10.13
C GLY A 245 13.65 -16.46 -9.68
N ALA A 246 14.60 -17.32 -9.27
CA ALA A 246 15.93 -16.89 -8.82
C ALA A 246 16.70 -16.00 -9.83
N GLN A 247 16.46 -16.19 -11.13
CA GLN A 247 17.05 -15.40 -12.22
C GLN A 247 16.66 -13.92 -12.20
N THR A 248 15.51 -13.57 -11.59
CA THR A 248 15.07 -12.18 -11.47
C THR A 248 15.82 -11.44 -10.35
N LYS A 249 16.64 -12.16 -9.56
CA LYS A 249 17.42 -11.64 -8.43
C LYS A 249 16.54 -10.94 -7.38
N PRO A 250 15.48 -11.62 -6.88
CA PRO A 250 14.72 -11.07 -5.76
C PRO A 250 15.59 -11.03 -4.50
N SER A 251 15.21 -10.19 -3.53
CA SER A 251 15.98 -10.07 -2.28
C SER A 251 15.10 -9.79 -1.06
N VAL A 252 15.46 -10.40 0.06
CA VAL A 252 14.91 -10.16 1.39
C VAL A 252 16.03 -9.68 2.30
N THR A 253 15.89 -8.48 2.86
CA THR A 253 16.84 -7.91 3.83
C THR A 253 16.12 -7.55 5.12
N ILE A 254 16.67 -7.96 6.25
CA ILE A 254 16.15 -7.62 7.57
C ILE A 254 17.09 -6.61 8.21
N TYR A 255 16.53 -5.49 8.65
CA TYR A 255 17.20 -4.52 9.50
C TYR A 255 16.60 -4.59 10.89
N ARG A 256 17.43 -4.58 11.92
CA ARG A 256 17.00 -4.53 13.32
C ARG A 256 17.50 -3.24 13.96
N SER A 257 16.67 -2.63 14.79
CA SER A 257 17.04 -1.40 15.50
C SER A 257 18.18 -1.66 16.48
N THR A 258 19.10 -0.71 16.61
CA THR A 258 20.10 -0.69 17.67
C THR A 258 19.60 -0.04 18.95
N VAL A 259 18.46 0.66 18.90
CA VAL A 259 17.90 1.45 20.01
C VAL A 259 16.61 0.80 20.52
N PRO A 260 16.57 0.26 21.74
CA PRO A 260 15.37 -0.34 22.29
C PRO A 260 14.29 0.69 22.60
N LYS A 261 13.00 0.30 22.46
CA LYS A 261 11.85 1.14 22.83
C LYS A 261 11.86 2.53 22.17
N CYS A 262 12.43 2.62 20.97
CA CYS A 262 12.50 3.85 20.20
C CYS A 262 11.72 3.67 18.88
N PRO A 263 10.44 4.06 18.85
CA PRO A 263 9.57 3.90 17.70
C PRO A 263 10.14 4.54 16.43
N GLY A 264 10.13 3.81 15.32
CA GLY A 264 10.63 4.24 14.02
C GLY A 264 12.15 4.38 13.95
N SER A 265 12.89 3.92 14.96
CA SER A 265 14.36 3.92 14.95
C SER A 265 14.90 3.02 13.84
N VAL A 266 14.24 1.91 13.53
CA VAL A 266 14.69 1.03 12.43
C VAL A 266 14.51 1.64 11.03
N MET A 267 13.73 2.72 10.90
CA MET A 267 13.60 3.43 9.62
C MET A 267 14.82 4.32 9.32
N LYS A 268 15.61 4.68 10.34
CA LYS A 268 16.79 5.53 10.19
C LYS A 268 18.02 4.64 9.97
N PRO A 269 18.77 4.81 8.85
CA PRO A 269 19.95 4.00 8.56
C PRO A 269 21.01 3.99 9.67
N LYS A 270 21.15 5.10 10.41
CA LYS A 270 22.13 5.23 11.50
C LYS A 270 21.79 4.44 12.77
N THR A 271 20.54 4.02 12.95
CA THR A 271 20.06 3.34 14.16
C THR A 271 19.55 1.94 13.86
N ARG A 272 20.05 1.33 12.78
CA ARG A 272 19.72 -0.04 12.40
C ARG A 272 20.94 -0.78 11.88
N THR A 273 20.93 -2.10 12.03
CA THR A 273 21.94 -3.00 11.48
C THR A 273 21.25 -4.12 10.72
N GLN A 274 21.90 -4.64 9.68
CA GLN A 274 21.41 -5.84 9.00
C GLN A 274 21.41 -7.03 9.98
N PHE A 275 20.39 -7.88 9.89
CA PHE A 275 20.16 -8.97 10.81
C PHE A 275 19.91 -10.29 10.06
N GLU A 276 20.45 -11.38 10.60
CA GLU A 276 20.31 -12.73 10.07
C GLU A 276 20.36 -13.75 11.21
N GLN A 277 19.50 -14.75 11.15
CA GLN A 277 19.49 -15.91 12.05
C GLN A 277 20.38 -17.00 11.47
N LYS A 278 21.62 -17.05 11.95
CA LYS A 278 22.58 -18.06 11.55
C LYS A 278 22.22 -19.43 12.13
N ILE A 279 22.34 -20.46 11.32
CA ILE A 279 22.15 -21.86 11.73
C ILE A 279 23.52 -22.53 11.71
N SER A 280 23.89 -23.18 12.81
CA SER A 280 25.20 -23.82 12.95
C SER A 280 25.28 -25.22 12.31
N CYS A 281 24.16 -25.96 12.23
CA CYS A 281 24.12 -27.30 11.63
C CYS A 281 22.70 -27.77 11.30
N SER A 282 22.58 -28.88 10.55
CA SER A 282 21.28 -29.46 10.14
C SER A 282 20.36 -29.85 11.31
N LYS A 283 20.91 -30.44 12.39
CA LYS A 283 20.12 -30.75 13.59
C LYS A 283 19.52 -29.50 14.25
N ALA A 284 20.24 -28.38 14.20
CA ALA A 284 19.75 -27.11 14.70
C ALA A 284 18.62 -26.51 13.83
N LEU A 285 18.61 -26.82 12.53
CA LEU A 285 17.54 -26.43 11.61
C LEU A 285 16.22 -27.15 11.92
N GLU A 286 16.27 -28.46 12.19
CA GLU A 286 15.07 -29.26 12.53
C GLU A 286 14.43 -28.82 13.84
N ALA A 287 15.23 -28.43 14.84
CA ALA A 287 14.74 -27.93 16.11
C ALA A 287 14.43 -26.43 16.11
N PHE A 288 14.82 -25.68 15.07
CA PHE A 288 14.71 -24.23 15.02
C PHE A 288 13.26 -23.78 15.23
N GLY A 289 13.03 -22.75 16.04
CA GLY A 289 11.69 -22.23 16.25
C GLY A 289 10.79 -23.08 17.14
N THR A 290 11.26 -24.23 17.63
CA THR A 290 10.52 -25.02 18.62
C THR A 290 10.43 -24.29 19.95
N THR A 291 11.55 -23.71 20.39
CA THR A 291 11.64 -22.93 21.64
C THR A 291 11.80 -21.44 21.36
N ARG A 292 11.56 -20.64 22.41
CA ARG A 292 11.80 -19.19 22.38
C ARG A 292 13.28 -18.90 22.13
N ASP A 293 13.54 -17.89 21.31
CA ASP A 293 14.89 -17.37 21.12
C ASP A 293 15.29 -16.50 22.31
N GLY A 294 16.13 -17.05 23.20
CA GLY A 294 16.55 -16.37 24.43
C GLY A 294 17.36 -15.09 24.17
N GLN A 295 18.06 -14.98 23.04
CA GLN A 295 18.86 -13.80 22.71
C GLN A 295 17.99 -12.67 22.16
N LEU A 296 17.12 -12.97 21.21
CA LEU A 296 16.22 -11.97 20.61
C LEU A 296 15.16 -11.47 21.59
N LEU A 297 14.76 -12.32 22.55
CA LEU A 297 13.74 -11.99 23.53
C LEU A 297 14.29 -11.59 24.90
N ALA A 298 15.61 -11.42 25.04
CA ALA A 298 16.23 -10.89 26.24
C ALA A 298 15.73 -9.47 26.58
N ALA A 299 15.88 -9.07 27.83
CA ALA A 299 15.57 -7.71 28.27
C ALA A 299 16.39 -6.68 27.47
N GLY A 300 15.74 -5.66 26.91
CA GLY A 300 16.39 -4.67 26.03
C GLY A 300 16.56 -5.14 24.58
N GLU A 301 16.50 -6.43 24.29
CA GLU A 301 16.53 -6.97 22.93
C GLU A 301 15.12 -7.13 22.36
N ARG A 302 14.17 -7.64 23.17
CA ARG A 302 12.79 -7.90 22.74
C ARG A 302 12.10 -6.68 22.14
N SER A 303 12.32 -5.50 22.74
CA SER A 303 11.68 -4.24 22.35
C SER A 303 12.37 -3.52 21.18
N LYS A 304 13.34 -4.14 20.53
CA LYS A 304 13.95 -3.58 19.31
C LYS A 304 13.08 -3.93 18.12
N GLU A 305 12.74 -2.90 17.37
CA GLU A 305 12.00 -3.01 16.11
C GLU A 305 12.83 -3.73 15.05
N PHE A 306 12.15 -4.29 14.05
CA PHE A 306 12.80 -4.69 12.81
C PHE A 306 11.99 -4.26 11.60
N LEU A 307 12.69 -4.05 10.49
CA LEU A 307 12.17 -3.73 9.18
C LEU A 307 12.62 -4.83 8.21
N VAL A 308 11.67 -5.43 7.51
CA VAL A 308 11.95 -6.35 6.40
C VAL A 308 11.71 -5.60 5.10
N ILE A 309 12.73 -5.56 4.25
CA ILE A 309 12.61 -5.04 2.89
C ILE A 309 12.67 -6.22 1.95
N VAL A 310 11.61 -6.40 1.17
CA VAL A 310 11.43 -7.45 0.19
C VAL A 310 11.36 -6.81 -1.19
N LYS A 311 12.16 -7.29 -2.15
CA LYS A 311 12.19 -6.79 -3.52
C LYS A 311 11.96 -7.94 -4.51
N ARG A 312 11.01 -7.76 -5.42
CA ARG A 312 10.61 -8.75 -6.45
C ARG A 312 11.72 -9.14 -7.43
N GLY A 313 12.71 -8.29 -7.64
CA GLY A 313 13.74 -8.50 -8.66
C GLY A 313 13.41 -7.81 -10.00
N CYS A 314 14.32 -7.94 -10.97
CA CYS A 314 14.25 -7.28 -12.27
C CYS A 314 13.30 -8.01 -13.23
N GLY A 315 12.45 -7.25 -13.93
CA GLY A 315 11.58 -7.79 -14.99
C GLY A 315 10.36 -8.57 -14.51
N VAL A 316 10.12 -8.63 -13.19
CA VAL A 316 8.91 -9.24 -12.63
C VAL A 316 7.70 -8.36 -12.89
N ASP A 317 6.66 -8.94 -13.49
CA ASP A 317 5.33 -8.35 -13.52
C ASP A 317 4.67 -8.51 -12.15
N TYR A 318 4.67 -7.42 -11.39
CA TYR A 318 4.10 -7.37 -10.05
C TYR A 318 2.70 -6.75 -10.02
N GLU A 319 2.10 -6.45 -11.17
CA GLU A 319 0.75 -5.90 -11.21
C GLU A 319 -0.24 -6.80 -10.46
N GLY A 320 -1.18 -6.18 -9.73
CA GLY A 320 -2.30 -6.91 -9.14
C GLY A 320 -3.09 -7.61 -10.24
N LYS A 321 -3.02 -8.93 -10.30
CA LYS A 321 -3.78 -9.73 -11.26
C LYS A 321 -5.18 -9.94 -10.73
N GLU A 322 -6.17 -10.03 -11.62
CA GLU A 322 -7.47 -10.58 -11.25
C GLU A 322 -7.22 -12.00 -10.74
N GLY A 323 -7.42 -12.20 -9.43
CA GLY A 323 -7.52 -13.54 -8.89
C GLY A 323 -8.78 -14.20 -9.43
N PRO A 324 -8.85 -15.55 -9.47
CA PRO A 324 -10.16 -16.19 -9.53
C PRO A 324 -11.03 -15.58 -8.43
N PRO A 325 -12.36 -15.42 -8.62
CA PRO A 325 -13.23 -14.97 -7.55
C PRO A 325 -13.04 -15.95 -6.40
N HIS A 326 -12.25 -15.55 -5.41
CA HIS A 326 -12.26 -16.23 -4.14
C HIS A 326 -13.65 -15.94 -3.62
N THR A 327 -14.55 -16.92 -3.77
CA THR A 327 -15.73 -16.99 -2.95
C THR A 327 -15.24 -16.78 -1.52
N ILE A 328 -15.58 -15.63 -0.97
CA ILE A 328 -15.41 -15.31 0.46
C ILE A 328 -16.22 -16.30 1.33
N PHE A 329 -16.96 -17.21 0.68
CA PHE A 329 -17.77 -18.28 1.23
C PHE A 329 -17.30 -19.60 0.63
N GLU A 330 -16.33 -20.26 1.25
CA GLU A 330 -16.26 -21.72 1.38
C GLU A 330 -14.98 -22.09 2.14
N LYS A 331 -15.15 -22.31 3.44
CA LYS A 331 -14.43 -23.32 4.19
C LYS A 331 -15.47 -24.23 4.82
#